data_AF-A0A9E4ICH4-F1
#
_entry.id   AF-A0A9E4ICH4-F1
#
_cell.length_a   1.000
_cell.length_b   1.000
_cell.length_c   1.000
_cell.angle_alpha   90.00
_cell.angle_beta   90.00
_cell.angle_gamma   90.00
#
_symmetry.space_group_name_H-M   'P 1'
#
loop_
_entity.id
_entity.type
_entity.pdbx_description
1 polymer ?
#
loop_
_entity_poly.entity_id
_entity_poly.type
_entity_poly.pdbx_seq_one_letter_code
_entity_poly.pdbx_strand_id
1 'polypeptide(L)'
;MRPVAGAVVLGSGQRPGTVDAAAARQRNLPILRRRSGGGVVLVSPVDLLWVDVVIPRDDPLWHPDAGRAFVWLGRAWQRALAECGIAGEVHEGAYEAGRWGSLVCYAGRGPGEVFVEGRKVVGLSQRRSRTCARFQSGLLRRWDPAELADLCALAQPERRALARDLAESAAGVAVAEDRMLGALSVALTTRE
;
A
#
# COMPACT_ATOMS: atom_id res chain seq x y z
N MET A 1 3.53 3.75 -13.72
CA MET A 1 2.89 2.65 -14.47
C MET A 1 1.54 2.40 -13.83
N ARG A 2 0.46 2.39 -14.60
CA ARG A 2 -0.90 2.13 -14.08
C ARG A 2 -1.22 0.64 -14.19
N PRO A 3 -1.79 -0.01 -13.16
CA PRO A 3 -2.33 -1.36 -13.29
C PRO A 3 -3.42 -1.36 -14.37
N VAL A 4 -3.33 -2.28 -15.33
CA VAL A 4 -4.32 -2.42 -16.42
C VAL A 4 -5.32 -3.54 -16.18
N ALA A 5 -5.05 -4.39 -15.18
CA ALA A 5 -5.91 -5.49 -14.76
C ALA A 5 -5.75 -5.71 -13.25
N GLY A 6 -6.74 -6.34 -12.63
CA GLY A 6 -6.69 -6.72 -11.22
C GLY A 6 -5.75 -7.90 -10.97
N ALA A 7 -5.16 -7.98 -9.77
CA ALA A 7 -4.31 -9.11 -9.35
C ALA A 7 -4.25 -9.24 -7.83
N VAL A 8 -4.04 -10.46 -7.34
CA VAL A 8 -3.66 -10.70 -5.93
C VAL A 8 -2.14 -10.79 -5.87
N VAL A 9 -1.49 -9.87 -5.16
CA VAL A 9 -0.03 -9.76 -5.16
C VAL A 9 0.52 -10.14 -3.79
N LEU A 10 1.19 -11.28 -3.73
CA LEU A 10 1.96 -11.75 -2.58
C LEU A 10 3.22 -10.92 -2.37
N GLY A 11 3.57 -10.68 -1.10
CA GLY A 11 4.89 -10.19 -0.73
C GLY A 11 6.00 -11.22 -0.99
N SER A 12 7.25 -10.75 -1.05
CA SER A 12 8.40 -11.61 -1.38
C SER A 12 8.58 -12.80 -0.44
N GLY A 13 8.28 -12.64 0.85
CA GLY A 13 8.36 -13.70 1.87
C GLY A 13 7.11 -14.58 2.00
N GLN A 14 6.03 -14.27 1.28
CA GLN A 14 4.77 -15.01 1.41
C GLN A 14 4.76 -16.27 0.54
N ARG A 15 4.24 -17.35 1.13
CA ARG A 15 4.12 -18.66 0.48
C ARG A 15 2.94 -18.65 -0.49
N PRO A 16 2.95 -19.46 -1.57
CA PRO A 16 1.82 -19.54 -2.49
C PRO A 16 0.49 -19.89 -1.79
N GLY A 17 0.52 -20.74 -0.77
CA GLY A 17 -0.66 -21.13 0.01
C GLY A 17 -1.21 -20.06 0.97
N THR A 18 -0.72 -18.83 0.93
CA THR A 18 -1.29 -17.69 1.66
C THR A 18 -2.63 -17.23 1.05
N VAL A 19 -2.83 -17.47 -0.25
CA VAL A 19 -4.02 -17.07 -1.01
C VAL A 19 -4.81 -18.31 -1.43
N ASP A 20 -6.13 -18.22 -1.37
CA ASP A 20 -7.04 -19.22 -1.91
C ASP A 20 -7.03 -19.15 -3.44
N ALA A 21 -6.34 -20.10 -4.06
CA ALA A 21 -6.18 -20.17 -5.50
C ALA A 21 -7.51 -20.41 -6.25
N ALA A 22 -8.47 -21.11 -5.63
CA ALA A 22 -9.78 -21.34 -6.23
C ALA A 22 -10.60 -20.05 -6.23
N ALA A 23 -10.62 -19.32 -5.11
CA ALA A 23 -11.29 -18.02 -5.01
C ALA A 23 -10.68 -16.99 -5.97
N ALA A 24 -9.35 -16.91 -6.05
CA ALA A 24 -8.67 -16.02 -7.00
C ALA A 24 -9.03 -16.36 -8.46
N ARG A 25 -9.04 -17.65 -8.82
CA ARG A 25 -9.43 -18.11 -10.16
C ARG A 25 -10.88 -17.78 -10.50
N GLN A 26 -11.81 -17.97 -9.57
CA GLN A 26 -13.23 -17.62 -9.76
C GLN A 26 -13.43 -16.12 -10.04
N ARG A 27 -12.56 -15.27 -9.50
CA ARG A 27 -12.58 -13.81 -9.70
C ARG A 27 -11.70 -13.35 -10.87
N ASN A 28 -11.13 -14.27 -11.66
CA ASN A 28 -10.17 -13.98 -12.74
C ASN A 28 -8.97 -13.13 -12.29
N LEU A 29 -8.53 -13.30 -11.03
CA LEU A 29 -7.40 -12.58 -10.48
C LEU A 29 -6.13 -13.44 -10.55
N PRO A 30 -5.13 -13.09 -11.38
CA PRO A 30 -3.83 -13.75 -11.34
C PRO A 30 -3.18 -13.55 -9.96
N ILE A 31 -2.53 -14.60 -9.47
CA ILE A 31 -1.72 -14.54 -8.26
C ILE A 31 -0.28 -14.22 -8.67
N LEU A 32 0.20 -13.06 -8.27
CA LEU A 32 1.55 -12.57 -8.57
C LEU A 32 2.38 -12.50 -7.28
N ARG A 33 3.69 -12.41 -7.41
CA ARG A 33 4.60 -12.14 -6.29
C ARG A 33 5.48 -10.93 -6.60
N ARG A 34 5.49 -9.94 -5.70
CA ARG A 34 6.40 -8.79 -5.80
C ARG A 34 7.76 -9.11 -5.19
N ARG A 35 8.77 -8.33 -5.56
CA ARG A 35 10.14 -8.47 -5.02
C ARG A 35 10.33 -7.77 -3.68
N SER A 36 9.47 -6.81 -3.33
CA SER A 36 9.46 -6.16 -2.01
C SER A 36 8.73 -7.03 -0.97
N GLY A 37 9.00 -6.77 0.31
CA GLY A 37 8.32 -7.45 1.43
C GLY A 37 6.88 -6.95 1.66
N GLY A 38 6.31 -7.31 2.81
CA GLY A 38 4.95 -6.94 3.26
C GLY A 38 3.89 -8.01 2.97
N GLY A 39 2.67 -7.78 3.43
CA GLY A 39 1.53 -8.69 3.24
C GLY A 39 0.93 -8.67 1.83
N VAL A 40 -0.08 -9.51 1.62
CA VAL A 40 -0.84 -9.61 0.37
C VAL A 40 -1.59 -8.31 0.13
N VAL A 41 -1.73 -7.95 -1.14
CA VAL A 41 -2.52 -6.79 -1.56
C VAL A 41 -3.36 -7.17 -2.78
N LEU A 42 -4.61 -6.71 -2.81
CA LEU A 42 -5.45 -6.75 -3.99
C LEU A 42 -5.17 -5.48 -4.80
N VAL A 43 -4.66 -5.65 -6.01
CA VAL A 43 -4.44 -4.56 -6.97
C VAL A 43 -5.66 -4.48 -7.87
N SER A 44 -6.20 -3.28 -8.05
CA SER A 44 -7.33 -2.98 -8.92
C SER A 44 -7.00 -1.74 -9.75
N PRO A 45 -7.32 -1.71 -11.07
CA PRO A 45 -7.09 -0.55 -11.93
C PRO A 45 -7.99 0.66 -11.58
N VAL A 46 -9.03 0.45 -10.77
CA VAL A 46 -10.02 1.47 -10.38
C VAL A 46 -9.95 1.81 -8.90
N ASP A 47 -9.74 0.81 -8.03
CA ASP A 47 -9.80 1.02 -6.57
C ASP A 47 -8.46 1.43 -5.96
N LEU A 48 -7.35 1.32 -6.71
CA LEU A 48 -6.00 1.60 -6.24
C LEU A 48 -5.26 2.53 -7.21
N LEU A 49 -4.84 3.69 -6.69
CA LEU A 49 -3.89 4.55 -7.41
C LEU A 49 -2.46 4.11 -7.07
N TRP A 50 -1.78 3.52 -8.05
CA TRP A 50 -0.40 3.04 -7.92
C TRP A 50 0.60 4.06 -8.46
N VAL A 51 1.58 4.43 -7.62
CA VAL A 51 2.68 5.33 -8.00
C VAL A 51 4.01 4.72 -7.60
N ASP A 52 4.92 4.60 -8.56
CA ASP A 52 6.31 4.26 -8.29
C ASP A 52 7.17 5.53 -8.36
N VAL A 53 8.03 5.72 -7.36
CA VAL A 53 9.04 6.79 -7.36
C VAL A 53 10.42 6.14 -7.33
N VAL A 54 11.29 6.54 -8.26
CA VAL A 54 12.65 6.01 -8.37
C VAL A 54 13.63 7.15 -8.16
N ILE A 55 14.52 6.98 -7.19
CA ILE A 55 15.61 7.92 -6.94
C ILE A 55 16.96 7.20 -7.10
N PRO A 56 17.99 7.88 -7.62
CA PRO A 56 19.33 7.31 -7.68
C PRO A 56 19.93 7.13 -6.27
N ARG A 57 20.98 6.32 -6.16
CA ARG A 57 21.60 5.96 -4.86
C ARG A 57 22.23 7.17 -4.15
N ASP A 58 22.66 8.17 -4.89
CA ASP A 58 23.27 9.41 -4.44
C ASP A 58 22.26 10.56 -4.26
N ASP A 59 20.96 10.30 -4.45
CA ASP A 59 19.92 11.29 -4.19
C ASP A 59 19.87 11.65 -2.68
N PRO A 60 19.74 12.94 -2.31
CA PRO A 60 19.59 13.34 -0.91
C PRO A 60 18.43 12.67 -0.14
N LEU A 61 17.38 12.22 -0.85
CA LEU A 61 16.25 11.50 -0.26
C LEU A 61 16.55 10.00 -0.03
N TRP A 62 17.67 9.50 -0.54
CA TRP A 62 18.12 8.14 -0.26
C TRP A 62 18.63 8.04 1.18
N HIS A 63 18.21 7.01 1.90
CA HIS A 63 18.62 6.81 3.29
C HIS A 63 19.02 5.35 3.56
N PRO A 64 20.10 5.06 4.31
CA PRO A 64 20.56 3.70 4.56
C PRO A 64 19.57 2.87 5.37
N ASP A 65 18.90 3.46 6.36
CA ASP A 65 17.75 2.84 7.03
C ASP A 65 16.53 2.82 6.08
N ALA A 66 16.00 1.62 5.83
CA ALA A 66 14.85 1.43 4.97
C ALA A 66 13.55 2.01 5.54
N GLY A 67 13.32 1.91 6.85
CA GLY A 67 12.15 2.50 7.49
C GLY A 67 12.15 4.02 7.33
N ARG A 68 13.27 4.67 7.67
CA ARG A 68 13.40 6.13 7.54
C ARG A 68 13.28 6.62 6.10
N ALA A 69 13.72 5.82 5.13
CA ALA A 69 13.64 6.17 3.70
C ALA A 69 12.20 6.29 3.17
N PHE A 70 11.19 5.82 3.89
CA PHE A 70 9.79 5.98 3.48
C PHE A 70 9.18 7.32 3.91
N VAL A 71 9.71 7.95 4.95
CA VAL A 71 9.06 9.09 5.63
C VAL A 71 8.89 10.28 4.68
N TRP A 72 9.91 10.61 3.88
CA TRP A 72 9.80 11.73 2.93
C TRP A 72 8.69 11.52 1.89
N LEU A 73 8.49 10.27 1.43
CA LEU A 73 7.45 9.94 0.47
C LEU A 73 6.07 9.97 1.15
N GLY A 74 5.98 9.51 2.39
CA GLY A 74 4.80 9.67 3.23
C GLY A 74 4.39 11.14 3.38
N ARG A 75 5.36 12.02 3.64
CA ARG A 75 5.14 13.48 3.75
C ARG A 75 4.69 14.08 2.42
N ALA A 76 5.23 13.64 1.29
CA ALA A 76 4.74 14.06 -0.03
C ALA A 76 3.27 13.64 -0.26
N TRP A 77 2.89 12.42 0.11
CA TRP A 77 1.51 11.95 0.06
C TRP A 77 0.59 12.74 1.00
N GLN A 78 1.05 13.04 2.22
CA GLN A 78 0.32 13.85 3.19
C GLN A 78 0.01 15.24 2.61
N ARG A 79 0.99 15.92 2.01
CA ARG A 79 0.79 17.22 1.35
C ARG A 79 -0.19 17.11 0.18
N ALA A 80 -0.05 16.08 -0.65
CA ALA A 80 -0.95 15.84 -1.78
C ALA A 80 -2.42 15.63 -1.35
N LEU A 81 -2.63 14.89 -0.25
CA LEU A 81 -3.94 14.71 0.37
C LEU A 81 -4.49 16.04 0.90
N ALA A 82 -3.66 16.86 1.55
CA ALA A 82 -4.05 18.17 2.08
C ALA A 82 -4.52 19.13 0.96
N GLU A 83 -3.82 19.16 -0.18
CA GLU A 83 -4.25 19.92 -1.39
C GLU A 83 -5.60 19.43 -1.96
N CYS A 84 -5.97 18.18 -1.66
CA CYS A 84 -7.26 17.60 -2.01
C CYS A 84 -8.33 17.80 -0.91
N GLY A 85 -8.01 18.51 0.17
CA GLY A 85 -8.91 18.74 1.31
C GLY A 85 -9.00 17.57 2.29
N ILE A 86 -8.04 16.64 2.26
CA ILE A 86 -8.02 15.44 3.11
C ILE A 86 -6.86 15.56 4.10
N ALA A 87 -7.18 15.65 5.39
CA ALA A 87 -6.17 15.67 6.45
C ALA A 87 -5.61 14.25 6.67
N GLY A 88 -4.35 14.05 6.30
CA GLY A 88 -3.62 12.80 6.52
C GLY A 88 -2.53 12.93 7.60
N GLU A 89 -2.18 11.80 8.20
CA GLU A 89 -1.10 11.66 9.18
C GLU A 89 -0.08 10.62 8.71
N VAL A 90 1.21 10.94 8.81
CA VAL A 90 2.29 10.00 8.47
C VAL A 90 2.71 9.23 9.71
N HIS A 91 2.74 7.90 9.63
CA HIS A 91 3.30 7.07 10.70
C HIS A 91 4.83 7.07 10.61
N GLU A 92 5.51 7.68 11.57
CA GLU A 92 6.99 7.73 11.61
C GLU A 92 7.62 6.71 12.57
N GLY A 93 6.78 6.01 13.34
CA GLY A 93 7.21 5.01 14.31
C GLY A 93 7.69 3.70 13.67
N ALA A 94 8.09 2.76 14.53
CA ALA A 94 8.46 1.41 14.11
C ALA A 94 7.28 0.67 13.43
N TYR A 95 7.59 -0.41 12.72
CA TYR A 95 6.55 -1.24 12.13
C TYR A 95 5.72 -1.95 13.20
N GLU A 96 4.40 -1.77 13.14
CA GLU A 96 3.42 -2.40 13.99
C GLU A 96 2.62 -3.39 13.16
N ALA A 97 2.93 -4.69 13.28
CA ALA A 97 2.26 -5.71 12.49
C ALA A 97 0.76 -5.83 12.84
N GLY A 98 0.38 -5.57 14.08
CA GLY A 98 -0.95 -5.92 14.59
C GLY A 98 -1.23 -7.41 14.41
N ARG A 99 -2.52 -7.77 14.37
CA ARG A 99 -2.96 -9.17 14.21
C ARG A 99 -2.71 -9.72 12.79
N TRP A 100 -2.88 -8.87 11.77
CA TRP A 100 -2.95 -9.32 10.38
C TRP A 100 -1.87 -8.73 9.46
N GLY A 101 -0.96 -7.88 9.94
CA GLY A 101 0.03 -7.19 9.08
C GLY A 101 1.08 -8.11 8.45
N SER A 102 1.33 -9.30 9.00
CA SER A 102 2.13 -10.33 8.32
C SER A 102 1.38 -10.98 7.15
N LEU A 103 0.04 -10.94 7.18
CA LEU A 103 -0.83 -11.50 6.17
C LEU A 103 -1.21 -10.47 5.10
N VAL A 104 -1.73 -9.31 5.49
CA VAL A 104 -2.30 -8.27 4.60
C VAL A 104 -1.53 -6.95 4.72
N CYS A 105 -1.19 -6.35 3.56
CA CYS A 105 -0.38 -5.14 3.49
C CYS A 105 -0.99 -3.92 4.21
N TYR A 106 -2.32 -3.79 4.16
CA TYR A 106 -3.05 -2.65 4.73
C TYR A 106 -3.45 -2.84 6.21
N ALA A 107 -3.12 -3.97 6.83
CA ALA A 107 -3.53 -4.26 8.20
C ALA A 107 -2.57 -3.75 9.29
N GLY A 108 -1.27 -3.72 9.02
CA GLY A 108 -0.26 -3.19 9.96
C GLY A 108 -0.04 -1.69 9.79
N ARG A 109 0.93 -1.11 10.51
CA ARG A 109 1.35 0.28 10.36
C ARG A 109 2.85 0.34 10.17
N GLY A 110 3.32 0.93 9.07
CA GLY A 110 4.72 0.99 8.70
C GLY A 110 5.24 2.42 8.58
N PRO A 111 6.55 2.64 8.79
CA PRO A 111 7.17 3.94 8.61
C PRO A 111 6.82 4.55 7.24
N GLY A 112 6.44 5.82 7.24
CA GLY A 112 6.05 6.61 6.06
C GLY A 112 4.65 6.32 5.51
N GLU A 113 3.94 5.30 5.98
CA GLU A 113 2.55 5.08 5.54
C GLU A 113 1.63 6.19 6.04
N VAL A 114 0.55 6.45 5.28
CA VAL A 114 -0.34 7.59 5.55
C VAL A 114 -1.72 7.11 5.97
N PHE A 115 -2.26 7.77 6.99
CA PHE A 115 -3.51 7.45 7.66
C PHE A 115 -4.48 8.63 7.60
N VAL A 116 -5.77 8.35 7.51
CA VAL A 116 -6.86 9.33 7.65
C VAL A 116 -7.79 8.79 8.73
N GLU A 117 -8.03 9.58 9.78
CA GLU A 117 -8.83 9.16 10.95
C GLU A 117 -8.37 7.79 11.51
N GLY A 118 -7.05 7.62 11.66
CA GLY A 118 -6.44 6.40 12.17
C GLY A 118 -6.39 5.20 11.20
N ARG A 119 -7.05 5.28 10.03
CA ARG A 119 -7.13 4.21 9.02
C ARG A 119 -6.14 4.42 7.89
N LYS A 120 -5.41 3.37 7.50
CA LYS A 120 -4.41 3.44 6.43
C LYS A 120 -5.08 3.72 5.09
N VAL A 121 -4.60 4.75 4.40
CA VAL A 121 -5.04 5.11 3.04
C VAL A 121 -3.91 4.95 2.03
N VAL A 122 -2.64 5.12 2.44
CA VAL A 122 -1.46 4.91 1.59
C VAL A 122 -0.56 3.84 2.18
N GLY A 123 -0.37 2.74 1.44
CA GLY A 123 0.62 1.72 1.73
C GLY A 123 1.92 1.94 0.95
N LEU A 124 3.07 1.66 1.58
CA LEU A 124 4.39 1.83 0.98
C LEU A 124 5.18 0.52 0.98
N SER A 125 5.94 0.30 -0.09
CA SER A 125 6.99 -0.71 -0.13
C SER A 125 8.18 -0.20 -0.93
N GLN A 126 9.35 -0.80 -0.76
CA GLN A 126 10.52 -0.40 -1.55
C GLN A 126 11.34 -1.61 -1.98
N ARG A 127 12.07 -1.39 -3.07
CA ARG A 127 13.15 -2.25 -3.54
C ARG A 127 14.38 -1.41 -3.77
N ARG A 128 15.51 -1.88 -3.27
CA ARG A 128 16.82 -1.25 -3.48
C ARG A 128 17.66 -2.06 -4.44
N SER A 129 18.49 -1.37 -5.21
CA SER A 129 19.56 -1.94 -6.01
C SER A 129 20.87 -1.23 -5.67
N ARG A 130 21.95 -1.61 -6.35
CA ARG A 130 23.24 -0.92 -6.21
C ARG A 130 23.17 0.55 -6.66
N THR A 131 22.29 0.88 -7.62
CA THR A 131 22.26 2.19 -8.27
C THR A 131 21.04 3.04 -7.95
N CYS A 132 19.98 2.47 -7.36
CA CYS A 132 18.75 3.21 -7.08
C CYS A 132 17.92 2.62 -5.93
N ALA A 133 17.00 3.42 -5.41
CA ALA A 133 15.86 2.96 -4.63
C ALA A 133 14.57 3.21 -5.43
N ARG A 134 13.74 2.17 -5.56
CA ARG A 134 12.37 2.26 -6.09
C ARG A 134 11.40 2.12 -4.93
N PHE A 135 10.64 3.17 -4.69
CA PHE A 135 9.49 3.17 -3.80
C PHE A 135 8.25 2.85 -4.62
N GLN A 136 7.37 2.06 -4.05
CA GLN A 136 6.10 1.68 -4.63
C GLN A 136 5.04 2.06 -3.60
N SER A 137 4.10 2.88 -4.03
CA SER A 137 3.04 3.42 -3.17
C SER A 137 1.69 3.15 -3.80
N GLY A 138 0.71 2.87 -2.95
CA GLY A 138 -0.67 2.66 -3.37
C GLY A 138 -1.59 3.48 -2.48
N LEU A 139 -2.41 4.35 -3.08
CA LEU A 139 -3.51 5.02 -2.41
C LEU A 139 -4.80 4.25 -2.67
N LEU A 140 -5.48 3.80 -1.61
CA LEU A 140 -6.81 3.21 -1.70
C LEU A 140 -7.82 4.30 -2.06
N ARG A 141 -8.49 4.15 -3.22
CA ARG A 141 -9.59 5.01 -3.65
C ARG A 141 -10.94 4.44 -3.22
N ARG A 142 -11.07 3.11 -3.29
CA ARG A 142 -12.16 2.33 -2.70
C ARG A 142 -11.55 1.21 -1.88
N TRP A 143 -12.18 0.88 -0.77
CA TRP A 143 -11.77 -0.22 0.09
C TRP A 143 -12.97 -1.08 0.44
N ASP A 144 -12.94 -2.33 -0.02
CA ASP A 144 -13.84 -3.38 0.44
C ASP A 144 -13.00 -4.47 1.11
N PRO A 145 -13.02 -4.55 2.45
CA PRO A 145 -12.18 -5.51 3.17
C PRO A 145 -12.60 -6.97 2.93
N ALA A 146 -13.86 -7.23 2.57
CA ALA A 146 -14.35 -8.58 2.31
C ALA A 146 -13.75 -9.13 1.01
N GLU A 147 -13.58 -8.28 -0.02
CA GLU A 147 -12.96 -8.67 -1.28
C GLU A 147 -11.57 -9.28 -1.06
N LEU A 148 -10.73 -8.68 -0.21
CA LEU A 148 -9.40 -9.24 0.08
C LEU A 148 -9.45 -10.40 1.09
N ALA A 149 -10.31 -10.34 2.11
CA ALA A 149 -10.40 -11.38 3.11
C ALA A 149 -10.81 -12.74 2.52
N ASP A 150 -11.76 -12.74 1.57
CA ASP A 150 -12.20 -13.95 0.88
C ASP A 150 -11.12 -14.62 0.03
N LEU A 151 -10.10 -13.85 -0.36
CA LEU A 151 -8.96 -14.35 -1.13
C LEU A 151 -7.88 -14.96 -0.24
N CYS A 152 -7.95 -14.78 1.09
CA CYS A 152 -6.96 -15.35 2.00
C CYS A 152 -7.26 -16.83 2.27
N ALA A 153 -6.22 -17.68 2.30
CA ALA A 153 -6.34 -19.10 2.61
C ALA A 153 -6.53 -19.33 4.12
N LEU A 154 -7.72 -18.96 4.61
CA LEU A 154 -8.14 -19.02 6.01
C LEU A 154 -9.51 -19.71 6.12
N ALA A 155 -9.84 -20.23 7.30
CA ALA A 155 -11.19 -20.75 7.54
C ALA A 155 -12.23 -19.61 7.56
N GLN A 156 -13.50 -19.91 7.28
CA GLN A 156 -14.57 -18.91 7.21
C GLN A 156 -14.71 -18.01 8.46
N PRO A 157 -14.57 -18.51 9.71
CA PRO A 157 -14.58 -17.64 10.88
C PRO A 157 -13.43 -16.63 10.90
N GLU A 158 -12.24 -17.02 10.44
CA GLU A 158 -11.06 -16.17 10.37
C GLU A 158 -11.15 -15.15 9.24
N ARG A 159 -11.70 -15.52 8.07
CA ARG A 159 -11.98 -14.56 6.99
C ARG A 159 -12.93 -13.47 7.45
N ARG A 160 -13.99 -13.83 8.20
CA ARG A 160 -14.91 -12.85 8.78
C ARG A 160 -14.24 -11.95 9.82
N ALA A 161 -13.35 -12.50 10.64
CA ALA A 161 -12.58 -11.70 11.60
C ALA A 161 -11.61 -10.75 10.88
N LEU A 162 -10.90 -11.25 9.87
CA LEU A 162 -10.01 -10.45 9.03
C LEU A 162 -10.77 -9.30 8.37
N ALA A 163 -11.93 -9.56 7.74
CA ALA A 163 -12.71 -8.51 7.09
C ALA A 163 -13.13 -7.39 8.06
N ARG A 164 -13.54 -7.73 9.29
CA ARG A 164 -13.89 -6.73 10.32
C ARG A 164 -12.67 -5.91 10.73
N ASP A 165 -11.57 -6.57 11.09
CA ASP A 165 -10.35 -5.88 11.55
C ASP A 165 -9.73 -5.04 10.40
N LEU A 166 -9.92 -5.44 9.14
CA LEU A 166 -9.52 -4.67 7.95
C LEU A 166 -10.38 -3.44 7.69
N ALA A 167 -11.66 -3.44 8.10
CA ALA A 167 -12.52 -2.27 8.03
C ALA A 167 -12.07 -1.17 9.01
N GLU A 168 -11.47 -1.57 10.13
CA GLU A 168 -10.95 -0.65 11.16
C GLU A 168 -9.52 -0.18 10.88
N SER A 169 -8.73 -0.94 10.12
CA SER A 169 -7.32 -0.61 9.87
C SER A 169 -7.07 0.17 8.59
N ALA A 170 -7.98 0.14 7.61
CA ALA A 170 -7.78 0.79 6.32
C ALA A 170 -9.08 1.42 5.77
N ALA A 171 -8.92 2.41 4.90
CA ALA A 171 -10.02 3.11 4.25
C ALA A 171 -9.64 3.54 2.83
N GLY A 172 -10.66 3.67 1.97
CA GLY A 172 -10.52 4.35 0.69
C GLY A 172 -10.80 5.85 0.83
N VAL A 173 -10.16 6.66 -0.01
CA VAL A 173 -10.46 8.10 -0.12
C VAL A 173 -11.09 8.43 -1.48
N ALA A 174 -12.21 9.15 -1.43
CA ALA A 174 -12.93 9.56 -2.63
C ALA A 174 -12.26 10.80 -3.25
N VAL A 175 -11.31 10.57 -4.15
CA VAL A 175 -10.63 11.62 -4.91
C VAL A 175 -10.48 11.21 -6.38
N ALA A 176 -10.59 12.19 -7.27
CA ALA A 176 -10.31 12.01 -8.69
C ALA A 176 -8.83 11.68 -8.90
N GLU A 177 -8.55 10.71 -9.77
CA GLU A 177 -7.20 10.16 -9.97
C GLU A 177 -6.23 11.22 -10.51
N ASP A 178 -6.67 12.01 -11.48
CA ASP A 178 -5.94 13.11 -12.10
C ASP A 178 -5.61 14.22 -11.10
N ARG A 179 -6.58 14.60 -10.26
CA ARG A 179 -6.38 15.59 -9.19
C ARG A 179 -5.32 15.11 -8.20
N MET A 180 -5.42 13.87 -7.75
CA MET A 180 -4.46 13.30 -6.79
C MET A 180 -3.05 13.17 -7.39
N LEU A 181 -2.94 12.71 -8.64
CA LEU A 181 -1.66 12.62 -9.35
C LEU A 181 -1.01 13.99 -9.55
N GLY A 182 -1.79 15.01 -9.89
CA GLY A 182 -1.32 16.39 -10.00
C GLY A 182 -0.75 16.90 -8.67
N ALA A 183 -1.53 16.76 -7.59
CA ALA A 183 -1.11 17.17 -6.25
C ALA A 183 0.17 16.43 -5.79
N LEU A 184 0.25 15.12 -6.01
CA LEU A 184 1.45 14.34 -5.66
C LEU A 184 2.66 14.74 -6.48
N SER A 185 2.49 15.00 -7.78
CA SER A 185 3.60 15.43 -8.65
C SER A 185 4.21 16.74 -8.15
N VAL A 186 3.37 17.71 -7.77
CA VAL A 186 3.82 18.97 -7.17
C VAL A 186 4.53 18.70 -5.84
N ALA A 187 3.93 17.90 -4.96
CA ALA A 187 4.50 17.60 -3.63
C ALA A 187 5.84 16.86 -3.67
N LEU A 188 6.13 16.13 -4.77
CA LEU A 188 7.40 15.46 -5.02
C LEU A 188 8.47 16.40 -5.58
N THR A 189 8.09 17.46 -6.29
CA THR A 189 9.02 18.43 -6.90
C THR A 189 9.35 19.60 -6.01
N THR A 190 8.44 19.97 -5.10
CA THR A 190 8.67 21.03 -4.11
C THR A 190 9.44 20.44 -2.94
N ARG A 191 10.76 20.66 -2.93
CA ARG A 191 11.64 20.30 -1.80
C ARG A 191 11.48 21.36 -0.71
N GLU A 192 11.10 20.95 0.49
CA GLU A 192 11.29 21.75 1.72
C GLU A 192 12.72 21.61 2.22
#